data_AF-A0A377D4L5-F1
#
_entry.id   AF-A0A377D4L5-F1
#
_cell.length_a   1.000
_cell.length_b   1.000
_cell.length_c   1.000
_cell.angle_alpha   90.00
_cell.angle_beta   90.00
_cell.angle_gamma   90.00
#
_symmetry.space_group_name_H-M   'P 1'
#
loop_
_entity.id
_entity.type
_entity.pdbx_description
1 polymer ?
#
loop_
_entity_poly.entity_id
_entity_poly.type
_entity_poly.pdbx_seq_one_letter_code
_entity_poly.pdbx_strand_id
1 'polypeptide(L)' 'MRLWQQAGLPPGVLNLVQGGRETGQALSALEDLDGLLFTGSANTGYQLHRQLSGQPEKILALEMGGNNR' A
#
# COMPACT_ATOMS: atom_id res chain seq x y z
N MET A 1 -6.49 14.64 -3.21
CA MET A 1 -5.40 15.62 -3.01
C MET A 1 -5.91 17.04 -2.73
N ARG A 2 -6.71 17.67 -3.60
CA ARG A 2 -7.17 19.07 -3.41
C ARG A 2 -7.77 19.39 -2.03
N LEU A 3 -8.68 18.56 -1.53
CA LEU A 3 -9.29 18.77 -0.20
C LEU A 3 -8.26 18.68 0.94
N TRP A 4 -7.32 17.74 0.87
CA TRP A 4 -6.25 17.60 1.86
C TRP A 4 -5.29 18.79 1.86
N GLN A 5 -4.98 19.33 0.68
CA GLN A 5 -4.17 20.55 0.56
C GLN A 5 -4.89 21.76 1.16
N GLN A 6 -6.19 21.92 0.87
CA GLN A 6 -7.02 22.97 1.45
C GLN A 6 -7.18 22.85 2.97
N ALA A 7 -7.16 21.62 3.49
CA ALA A 7 -7.15 21.34 4.92
C ALA A 7 -5.81 21.70 5.60
N GLY A 8 -4.79 22.10 4.84
CA GLY A 8 -3.52 22.58 5.37
C GLY A 8 -2.50 21.50 5.73
N LEU A 9 -2.61 20.28 5.15
CA LEU A 9 -1.56 19.27 5.33
C LEU A 9 -0.21 19.81 4.83
N PRO A 10 0.86 19.72 5.65
CA PRO A 10 2.21 20.10 5.21
C PRO A 10 2.65 19.29 3.98
N PRO A 11 3.49 19.87 3.10
CA PRO A 11 4.07 19.15 1.97
C PRO A 11 4.80 17.87 2.43
N GLY A 12 4.58 16.77 1.71
CA GLY A 12 5.22 15.47 1.99
C GLY A 12 4.46 14.56 2.96
N VAL A 13 3.52 15.08 3.76
CA VAL A 13 2.69 14.26 4.67
C VAL A 13 1.78 13.30 3.90
N LEU A 14 1.23 13.75 2.77
CA LEU A 14 0.46 12.94 1.85
C LEU A 14 1.01 13.11 0.44
N ASN A 15 1.36 12.00 -0.20
CA ASN A 15 1.79 11.97 -1.59
C ASN A 15 0.79 11.12 -2.38
N LEU A 16 0.25 11.65 -3.48
CA LEU A 16 -0.63 10.92 -4.39
C LEU A 16 0.14 10.53 -5.64
N VAL A 17 0.31 9.23 -5.85
CA VAL A 17 0.96 8.68 -7.04
C VAL A 17 -0.07 7.88 -7.82
N GLN A 18 -0.44 8.36 -9.00
CA GLN A 18 -1.41 7.68 -9.87
C GLN A 18 -0.70 6.69 -10.78
N GLY A 19 -1.30 5.52 -10.97
CA GLY A 19 -0.78 4.53 -11.89
C GLY A 19 -1.45 3.17 -11.76
N GLY A 20 -0.96 2.23 -12.55
CA GLY A 20 -1.44 0.85 -12.58
C GLY A 20 -0.52 -0.09 -11.78
N ARG A 21 -0.43 -1.33 -12.28
CA ARG A 21 0.36 -2.41 -11.66
C ARG A 21 1.82 -2.01 -11.39
N GLU A 22 2.48 -1.42 -12.37
CA GLU A 22 3.92 -1.09 -12.29
C GLU A 22 4.20 -0.07 -11.19
N THR A 23 3.36 0.95 -11.05
CA THR A 23 3.44 1.94 -9.97
C THR A 23 3.26 1.30 -8.61
N GLY A 24 2.26 0.41 -8.45
CA GLY A 24 2.04 -0.31 -7.19
C GLY A 24 3.22 -1.21 -6.81
N GLN A 25 3.80 -1.92 -7.79
CA GLN A 25 4.97 -2.75 -7.60
C GLN A 25 6.18 -1.92 -7.14
N ALA A 26 6.47 -0.81 -7.82
CA ALA A 26 7.56 0.08 -7.45
C ALA A 26 7.39 0.63 -6.02
N LEU A 27 6.18 1.06 -5.64
CA LEU A 27 5.91 1.58 -4.29
C LEU A 27 6.06 0.51 -3.21
N SER A 28 5.55 -0.71 -3.45
CA SER A 28 5.66 -1.82 -2.49
C SER A 28 7.09 -2.33 -2.27
N ALA A 29 8.00 -2.01 -3.20
CA ALA A 29 9.40 -2.42 -3.16
C ALA A 29 10.33 -1.37 -2.56
N LEU A 30 9.80 -0.23 -2.10
CA LEU A 30 10.61 0.79 -1.43
C LEU A 30 11.21 0.22 -0.13
N GLU A 31 12.53 0.39 0.01
CA GLU A 31 13.25 -0.06 1.20
C GLU A 31 12.78 0.70 2.45
N ASP A 32 12.59 2.02 2.32
CA ASP A 32 12.20 2.95 3.39
C ASP A 32 10.70 2.93 3.72
N LEU A 33 9.95 1.93 3.25
CA LEU A 33 8.53 1.80 3.58
C LEU A 33 8.36 1.17 4.97
N ASP A 34 7.83 1.93 5.93
CA ASP A 34 7.54 1.42 7.29
C ASP A 34 6.27 0.56 7.36
N GLY A 35 5.39 0.64 6.36
CA GLY A 35 4.17 -0.17 6.35
C GLY A 35 3.39 -0.13 5.05
N LEU A 36 2.63 -1.19 4.82
CA LEU A 36 1.81 -1.39 3.63
C LEU A 36 0.39 -1.78 4.03
N LEU A 37 -0.57 -0.96 3.62
CA LEU A 37 -2.00 -1.20 3.82
C LEU A 37 -2.64 -1.44 2.45
N PHE A 38 -3.23 -2.62 2.26
CA PHE A 38 -3.79 -3.03 0.97
C PHE A 38 -5.24 -3.49 1.12
N THR A 39 -6.09 -3.01 0.21
CA THR A 39 -7.43 -3.55 -0.01
C THR A 39 -7.54 -4.02 -1.47
N GLY A 40 -7.94 -5.27 -1.68
CA GLY A 40 -8.12 -5.78 -3.03
C GLY A 40 -8.20 -7.30 -3.15
N SER A 41 -7.67 -7.83 -4.26
CA SER A 41 -7.76 -9.26 -4.55
C SER A 41 -6.89 -10.09 -3.58
N ALA A 42 -7.38 -11.26 -3.19
CA ALA A 42 -6.61 -12.19 -2.37
C ALA A 42 -5.28 -12.59 -3.04
N ASN A 43 -5.28 -12.78 -4.37
CA ASN A 43 -4.06 -13.11 -5.12
C ASN A 43 -2.97 -12.03 -4.95
N THR A 44 -3.34 -10.75 -5.08
CA THR A 44 -2.39 -9.64 -4.88
C THR A 44 -1.94 -9.56 -3.42
N GLY A 45 -2.85 -9.73 -2.45
CA GLY A 45 -2.49 -9.75 -1.03
C GLY A 45 -1.47 -10.85 -0.69
N TYR A 46 -1.65 -12.07 -1.22
CA TYR A 46 -0.68 -13.15 -1.06
C TYR A 46 0.67 -12.87 -1.74
N GLN A 47 0.71 -12.11 -2.83
CA GLN A 47 1.97 -11.69 -3.44
C GLN A 47 2.70 -10.68 -2.56
N LEU A 48 1.99 -9.67 -2.04
CA LEU A 48 2.54 -8.66 -1.13
C LEU A 48 3.05 -9.27 0.18
N HIS A 49 2.29 -10.20 0.77
CA HIS A 49 2.73 -10.96 1.95
C HIS A 49 4.03 -11.73 1.70
N ARG A 50 4.16 -12.38 0.54
CA ARG A 50 5.40 -13.09 0.18
C ARG A 50 6.56 -12.14 -0.05
N GLN A 51 6.31 -11.01 -0.70
CA GLN A 51 7.33 -9.99 -0.96
C GLN A 51 7.90 -9.38 0.32
N LEU A 52 7.06 -9.15 1.34
CA LEU A 52 7.46 -8.57 2.62
C LEU A 52 7.85 -9.63 3.68
N SER A 53 7.88 -10.91 3.30
CA SER A 53 8.30 -11.99 4.19
C SER A 53 9.71 -11.76 4.71
N GLY A 54 9.90 -11.84 6.03
CA GLY A 54 11.20 -11.61 6.67
C GLY A 54 11.52 -10.15 6.97
N GLN A 55 10.57 -9.22 6.75
CA GLN A 55 10.68 -7.79 7.12
C GLN A 55 9.65 -7.45 8.21
N PRO A 56 9.75 -8.03 9.44
CA PRO A 56 8.76 -7.85 10.50
C PRO A 56 8.65 -6.41 11.03
N GLU A 57 9.65 -5.57 10.75
CA GLU A 57 9.63 -4.13 11.03
C GLU A 57 8.60 -3.37 10.19
N LYS A 58 8.18 -3.93 9.04
CA LYS A 58 7.19 -3.33 8.15
C LYS A 58 5.79 -3.81 8.51
N ILE A 59 4.93 -2.90 8.96
CA ILE A 59 3.53 -3.23 9.27
C ILE A 59 2.81 -3.63 7.98
N LEU A 60 2.17 -4.80 7.97
CA LEU A 60 1.39 -5.28 6.83
C LEU A 60 -0.07 -5.52 7.21
N ALA A 61 -0.99 -4.81 6.55
CA ALA A 61 -2.44 -5.02 6.69
C ALA A 61 -3.05 -5.36 5.32
N LEU A 62 -3.73 -6.50 5.24
CA LEU A 62 -4.30 -7.04 4.00
C LEU A 62 -5.81 -7.29 4.16
N GLU A 63 -6.61 -6.41 3.58
CA GLU A 63 -8.07 -6.56 3.50
C GLU A 63 -8.45 -7.18 2.15
N MET A 64 -8.70 -8.48 2.15
CA MET A 64 -8.87 -9.28 0.93
C MET A 64 -10.30 -9.78 0.79
N GLY A 65 -10.74 -9.94 -0.46
CA GLY A 65 -12.00 -10.64 -0.74
C GLY A 65 -11.98 -12.10 -0.28
N GLY A 66 -13.17 -12.64 0.00
CA GLY A 66 -13.40 -14.05 0.35
C GLY A 66 -14.61 -14.62 -0.38
N ASN A 67 -14.88 -15.91 -0.19
CA ASN A 67 -16.12 -16.53 -0.66
C ASN A 67 -17.16 -16.55 0.47
N ASN A 68 -18.26 -15.82 0.29
CA ASN A 68 -19.34 -15.70 1.27
C ASN A 68 -20.51 -16.67 0.98
N ARG A 69 -20.26 -17.75 0.23
CA ARG A 69 -21.22 -18.80 -0.14
C ARG A 69 -20.72 -20.17 0.23
#